data_AF-A0A2D4PG69-F1
#
_entry.id   AF-A0A2D4PG69-F1
#
_cell.length_a   1.000
_cell.length_b   1.000
_cell.length_c   1.000
_cell.angle_alpha   90.00
_cell.angle_beta   90.00
_cell.angle_gamma   90.00
#
_symmetry.space_group_name_H-M   'P 1'
#
loop_
_entity.id
_entity.type
_entity.pdbx_description
1 polymer ?
#
loop_
_entity_poly.entity_id
_entity_poly.type
_entity_poly.pdbx_seq_one_letter_code
_entity_poly.pdbx_strand_id
1 'polypeptide(L)'
;TWAHGCDVPIEDREDPYSCKLLNISNPVLNQEIEAFTLPEDDTSVLSEDRVVSVHFKVLYPIVITSLGVFYDAKGVGFQRNITVKLYQAEQEEALFSARFSPPSCGVQVSRLWYKPVEQFILPESFEGTIVWESQDLQGLVSRNLHKVMVNDGGGVFRIIMAGEGSLPHEFTQGVEGIAGGFIYTIQEGEILLQTLQSRSERFLNHMNKLEKEDALLKQESNIYDDIVFVDVVDTYRNVPAKLLNFYRWTVETASFDVLLKTDDDCYIDLETIFNRIKLKNLGRPNIWWGNFRLNWAVDRTGKWQELEYPSPAYPAFACGSGYVISKDVVEWLARNSERLKIYQGEDVSMGIWMAAIGPKRYQDDLWLCEKTCESGMLSSPQYSAQELAELWRIKERCGDPCKCEEK
;
A
#
# COMPACT_ATOMS: atom_id res chain seq x y z
N THR A 1 7.12 20.12 20.04
CA THR A 1 6.76 18.82 20.65
C THR A 1 5.80 18.11 19.71
N TRP A 2 6.15 17.07 18.95
CA TRP A 2 7.42 16.41 18.66
C TRP A 2 7.24 15.74 17.27
N ALA A 3 8.14 15.98 16.32
CA ALA A 3 8.28 15.05 15.19
C ALA A 3 9.08 13.88 15.72
N HIS A 4 8.50 12.69 15.73
CA HIS A 4 9.23 11.48 16.07
C HIS A 4 9.17 10.53 14.89
N GLY A 5 10.30 9.90 14.60
CA GLY A 5 10.30 8.72 13.76
C GLY A 5 9.33 7.69 14.32
N CYS A 6 8.84 6.80 13.44
CA CYS A 6 7.95 5.73 13.85
C CYS A 6 8.57 4.87 14.96
N ASP A 7 7.86 4.72 16.08
CA ASP A 7 8.27 3.97 17.28
C ASP A 7 8.26 2.44 17.08
N VAL A 8 7.63 1.97 16.01
CA VAL A 8 7.65 0.56 15.60
C VAL A 8 8.89 0.27 14.73
N PRO A 9 9.76 -0.68 15.11
CA PRO A 9 10.86 -1.16 14.27
C PRO A 9 10.36 -1.68 12.91
N ILE A 10 11.14 -1.53 11.84
CA ILE A 10 10.69 -1.88 10.47
C ILE A 10 10.23 -3.35 10.37
N GLU A 11 11.01 -4.29 10.90
CA GLU A 11 10.68 -5.72 10.96
C GLU A 11 9.45 -6.09 11.81
N ASP A 12 8.92 -5.16 12.63
CA ASP A 12 7.73 -5.36 13.45
C ASP A 12 6.51 -4.59 12.90
N ARG A 13 6.57 -4.05 11.68
CA ARG A 13 5.45 -3.34 11.05
C ARG A 13 4.58 -4.27 10.21
N GLU A 14 3.29 -3.95 10.08
CA GLU A 14 2.38 -4.64 9.13
C GLU A 14 2.85 -4.49 7.67
N ASP A 15 3.46 -3.36 7.36
CA ASP A 15 4.14 -3.10 6.09
C ASP A 15 5.29 -2.11 6.34
N PRO A 16 6.40 -2.20 5.59
CA PRO A 16 7.60 -1.39 5.85
C PRO A 16 7.35 0.12 5.66
N TYR A 17 6.25 0.50 5.01
CA TYR A 17 5.93 1.88 4.63
C TYR A 17 5.07 2.61 5.67
N SER A 18 4.45 1.90 6.63
CA SER A 18 3.57 2.48 7.66
C SER A 18 4.22 2.52 9.05
N CYS A 19 3.45 2.90 10.07
CA CYS A 19 3.83 2.77 11.49
C CYS A 19 2.83 1.92 12.27
N LYS A 20 2.28 0.88 11.62
CA LYS A 20 1.33 -0.04 12.25
C LYS A 20 2.06 -1.29 12.73
N LEU A 21 1.88 -1.67 13.99
CA LEU A 21 2.47 -2.88 14.58
C LEU A 21 1.90 -4.15 13.94
N LEU A 22 2.77 -5.07 13.56
CA LEU A 22 2.43 -6.42 13.12
C LEU A 22 1.80 -7.21 14.28
N ASN A 23 0.47 -7.35 14.25
CA ASN A 23 -0.32 -7.96 15.31
C ASN A 23 -0.34 -9.50 15.26
N ILE A 24 0.85 -10.11 15.33
CA ILE A 24 1.04 -11.55 15.50
C ILE A 24 1.49 -11.80 16.94
N SER A 25 0.85 -12.73 17.64
CA SER A 25 1.13 -12.96 19.06
C SER A 25 1.35 -14.41 19.48
N ASN A 26 0.87 -15.41 18.72
CA ASN A 26 1.10 -16.83 19.05
C ASN A 26 0.99 -17.73 17.80
N PRO A 27 2.06 -17.85 16.99
CA PRO A 27 2.02 -18.67 15.78
C PRO A 27 1.85 -20.15 16.13
N VAL A 28 0.93 -20.82 15.43
CA VAL A 28 0.74 -22.28 15.55
C VAL A 28 1.82 -23.01 14.74
N LEU A 29 2.67 -23.77 15.43
CA LEU A 29 3.86 -24.37 14.83
C LEU A 29 3.63 -25.81 14.36
N ASN A 30 4.22 -26.16 13.21
CA ASN A 30 4.36 -27.53 12.72
C ASN A 30 3.04 -28.33 12.66
N GLN A 31 1.92 -27.64 12.42
CA GLN A 31 0.57 -28.22 12.35
C GLN A 31 -0.20 -27.62 11.19
N GLU A 32 -1.08 -28.43 10.61
CA GLU A 32 -2.09 -27.98 9.65
C GLU A 32 -3.23 -27.28 10.40
N ILE A 33 -3.65 -26.13 9.89
CA ILE A 33 -4.64 -25.26 10.51
C ILE A 33 -5.84 -25.14 9.58
N GLU A 34 -7.03 -25.48 10.07
CA GLU A 34 -8.29 -25.16 9.38
C GLU A 34 -8.59 -23.67 9.55
N ALA A 35 -8.44 -22.87 8.48
CA ALA A 35 -8.64 -21.42 8.52
C ALA A 35 -10.06 -21.02 8.95
N PHE A 36 -11.04 -21.88 8.70
CA PHE A 36 -12.45 -21.61 8.95
C PHE A 36 -13.13 -22.82 9.58
N THR A 37 -13.78 -22.61 10.72
CA THR A 37 -14.51 -23.66 11.43
C THR A 37 -15.91 -23.18 11.81
N LEU A 38 -16.87 -24.10 11.83
CA LEU A 38 -18.26 -23.81 12.16
C LEU A 38 -18.53 -24.10 13.64
N PRO A 39 -19.24 -23.21 14.37
CA PRO A 39 -19.73 -23.52 15.71
C PRO A 39 -20.70 -24.71 15.67
N GLU A 40 -20.73 -25.52 16.73
CA GLU A 40 -21.54 -26.75 16.77
C GLU A 40 -23.06 -26.48 16.64
N ASP A 41 -23.54 -25.32 17.09
CA ASP A 41 -24.97 -24.99 17.27
C ASP A 41 -25.64 -24.22 16.12
N ASP A 42 -24.93 -23.80 15.07
CA ASP A 42 -25.53 -22.94 14.05
C ASP A 42 -26.16 -23.72 12.87
N THR A 43 -27.49 -23.74 12.86
CA THR A 43 -28.32 -24.30 11.78
C THR A 43 -28.70 -23.26 10.71
N SER A 44 -28.30 -21.99 10.87
CA SER A 44 -28.68 -20.93 9.93
C SER A 44 -27.87 -21.01 8.63
N VAL A 45 -28.45 -21.66 7.63
CA VAL A 45 -27.92 -21.74 6.26
C VAL A 45 -28.37 -20.52 5.47
N LEU A 46 -27.42 -19.79 4.89
CA LEU A 46 -27.71 -18.99 3.70
C LEU A 46 -27.69 -19.98 2.52
N SER A 47 -28.88 -20.30 2.03
CA SER A 47 -29.09 -21.24 0.92
C SER A 47 -29.67 -20.38 -0.17
N GLU A 48 -28.87 -19.95 -1.16
CA GLU A 48 -29.29 -19.52 -2.50
C GLU A 48 -28.22 -18.72 -3.29
N ASP A 49 -26.92 -18.86 -2.98
CA ASP A 49 -25.87 -18.16 -3.73
C ASP A 49 -25.29 -19.03 -4.86
N ARG A 50 -25.02 -18.42 -6.03
CA ARG A 50 -24.33 -19.09 -7.17
C ARG A 50 -22.81 -19.00 -7.07
N VAL A 51 -22.33 -17.94 -6.44
CA VAL A 51 -20.92 -17.62 -6.25
C VAL A 51 -20.77 -16.96 -4.90
N VAL A 52 -19.75 -17.38 -4.16
CA VAL A 52 -19.41 -16.86 -2.84
C VAL A 52 -17.91 -16.62 -2.83
N SER A 53 -17.45 -15.51 -2.24
CA SER A 53 -16.02 -15.19 -2.18
C SER A 53 -15.61 -14.63 -0.83
N VAL A 54 -14.35 -14.89 -0.47
CA VAL A 54 -13.70 -14.32 0.72
C VAL A 54 -12.35 -13.76 0.30
N HIS A 55 -12.10 -12.51 0.70
CA HIS A 55 -10.84 -11.81 0.49
C HIS A 55 -9.99 -11.86 1.74
N PHE A 56 -8.69 -12.09 1.60
CA PHE A 56 -7.78 -12.13 2.74
C PHE A 56 -6.40 -11.60 2.36
N LYS A 57 -5.66 -11.13 3.37
CA LYS A 57 -4.28 -10.66 3.27
C LYS A 57 -3.39 -11.48 4.17
N VAL A 58 -2.28 -11.97 3.61
CA VAL A 58 -1.22 -12.68 4.32
C VAL A 58 -0.29 -11.67 4.97
N LEU A 59 -0.12 -11.77 6.29
CA LEU A 59 0.76 -10.91 7.10
C LEU A 59 2.09 -11.59 7.43
N TYR A 60 2.16 -12.92 7.27
CA TYR A 60 3.39 -13.69 7.36
C TYR A 60 3.28 -14.93 6.45
N PRO A 61 4.35 -15.38 5.78
CA PRO A 61 4.25 -16.44 4.78
C PRO A 61 3.53 -17.71 5.27
N ILE A 62 2.56 -18.18 4.48
CA ILE A 62 1.79 -19.41 4.74
C ILE A 62 1.82 -20.33 3.52
N VAL A 63 1.65 -21.63 3.74
CA VAL A 63 1.51 -22.63 2.68
C VAL A 63 0.11 -23.21 2.71
N ILE A 64 -0.67 -22.99 1.66
CA ILE A 64 -1.99 -23.65 1.54
C ILE A 64 -1.78 -25.08 1.08
N THR A 65 -2.30 -26.05 1.83
CA THR A 65 -2.18 -27.48 1.54
C THR A 65 -3.45 -28.06 0.96
N SER A 66 -4.62 -27.53 1.34
CA SER A 66 -5.92 -28.00 0.85
C SER A 66 -6.94 -26.87 0.72
N LEU A 67 -7.85 -27.02 -0.23
CA LEU A 67 -9.07 -26.18 -0.33
C LEU A 67 -10.28 -27.00 0.09
N GLY A 68 -11.28 -26.36 0.67
CA GLY A 68 -12.45 -27.03 1.23
C GLY A 68 -13.78 -26.33 1.01
N VAL A 69 -14.85 -27.09 1.22
CA VAL A 69 -16.25 -26.69 1.00
C VAL A 69 -17.14 -27.13 2.16
N PHE A 70 -18.11 -26.30 2.52
CA PHE A 70 -19.20 -26.69 3.41
C PHE A 70 -20.14 -27.65 2.69
N TYR A 71 -20.65 -28.64 3.42
CA TYR A 71 -21.65 -29.56 2.91
C TYR A 71 -22.67 -29.91 3.98
N ASP A 72 -23.96 -29.71 3.71
CA ASP A 72 -25.05 -30.13 4.61
C ASP A 72 -25.35 -31.62 4.39
N ALA A 73 -24.84 -32.46 5.30
CA ALA A 73 -24.96 -33.90 5.23
C ALA A 73 -26.33 -34.38 5.76
N LYS A 74 -27.42 -34.15 5.02
CA LYS A 74 -28.65 -34.95 5.18
C LYS A 74 -28.56 -36.28 4.41
N GLY A 75 -27.50 -37.03 4.66
CA GLY A 75 -27.46 -38.49 4.45
C GLY A 75 -27.14 -39.04 3.07
N VAL A 76 -26.88 -38.22 2.04
CA VAL A 76 -26.42 -38.73 0.74
C VAL A 76 -25.19 -37.91 0.31
N GLY A 77 -24.11 -38.60 -0.05
CA GLY A 77 -22.83 -37.99 -0.41
C GLY A 77 -22.95 -36.91 -1.50
N PHE A 78 -21.84 -36.21 -1.75
CA PHE A 78 -21.75 -35.03 -2.61
C PHE A 78 -22.58 -35.19 -3.90
N GLN A 79 -23.69 -34.45 -4.06
CA GLN A 79 -24.58 -34.62 -5.23
C GLN A 79 -24.30 -33.67 -6.40
N ARG A 80 -23.40 -32.69 -6.21
CA ARG A 80 -23.25 -31.54 -7.11
C ARG A 80 -21.78 -31.23 -7.39
N ASN A 81 -21.53 -30.49 -8.46
CA ASN A 81 -20.18 -30.02 -8.77
C ASN A 81 -19.95 -28.64 -8.15
N ILE A 82 -18.92 -28.53 -7.33
CA ILE A 82 -18.46 -27.25 -6.76
C ILE A 82 -16.99 -27.12 -7.08
N THR A 83 -16.58 -25.96 -7.60
CA THR A 83 -15.16 -25.66 -7.80
C THR A 83 -14.77 -24.55 -6.83
N VAL A 84 -13.63 -24.73 -6.17
CA VAL A 84 -12.99 -23.72 -5.33
C VAL A 84 -11.75 -23.26 -6.06
N LYS A 85 -11.56 -21.96 -6.18
CA LYS A 85 -10.41 -21.34 -6.84
C LYS A 85 -9.80 -20.30 -5.92
N LEU A 86 -8.48 -20.25 -5.86
CA LEU A 86 -7.76 -19.12 -5.27
C LEU A 86 -7.22 -18.25 -6.41
N TYR A 87 -7.55 -16.97 -6.36
CA TYR A 87 -7.00 -15.94 -7.23
C TYR A 87 -6.06 -15.06 -6.43
N GLN A 88 -4.95 -14.65 -7.05
CA GLN A 88 -4.20 -13.49 -6.57
C GLN A 88 -4.96 -12.22 -6.99
N ALA A 89 -4.93 -11.19 -6.14
CA ALA A 89 -5.50 -9.89 -6.49
C ALA A 89 -5.04 -9.45 -7.90
N GLU A 90 -5.99 -8.95 -8.70
CA GLU A 90 -5.78 -8.42 -10.07
C GLU A 90 -5.43 -9.47 -11.16
N GLN A 91 -5.32 -10.77 -10.83
CA GLN A 91 -5.09 -11.83 -11.82
C GLN A 91 -6.40 -12.51 -12.28
N GLU A 92 -6.52 -12.74 -13.59
CA GLU A 92 -7.66 -13.47 -14.18
C GLU A 92 -7.51 -15.00 -14.07
N GLU A 93 -6.27 -15.50 -13.91
CA GLU A 93 -5.98 -16.92 -13.76
C GLU A 93 -5.95 -17.32 -12.29
N ALA A 94 -6.59 -18.45 -11.97
CA ALA A 94 -6.55 -19.00 -10.62
C ALA A 94 -5.17 -19.62 -10.37
N LEU A 95 -4.54 -19.29 -9.24
CA LEU A 95 -3.27 -19.88 -8.79
C LEU A 95 -3.41 -21.40 -8.66
N PHE A 96 -4.53 -21.86 -8.09
CA PHE A 96 -4.89 -23.27 -8.04
C PHE A 96 -6.39 -23.43 -7.80
N SER A 97 -6.89 -24.63 -8.10
CA SER A 97 -8.30 -24.96 -7.96
C SER A 97 -8.53 -26.39 -7.46
N ALA A 98 -9.61 -26.58 -6.74
CA ALA A 98 -10.08 -27.88 -6.29
C ALA A 98 -11.54 -28.07 -6.73
N ARG A 99 -11.80 -29.13 -7.50
CA ARG A 99 -13.15 -29.48 -7.97
C ARG A 99 -13.72 -30.63 -7.16
N PHE A 100 -14.84 -30.41 -6.49
CA PHE A 100 -15.60 -31.40 -5.72
C PHE A 100 -16.74 -31.97 -6.57
N SER A 101 -16.93 -33.28 -6.51
CA SER A 101 -17.94 -34.00 -7.31
C SER A 101 -18.36 -35.30 -6.60
N PRO A 102 -19.51 -35.91 -6.94
CA PRO A 102 -19.93 -37.20 -6.37
C PRO A 102 -18.87 -38.32 -6.38
N PRO A 103 -18.13 -38.56 -7.48
CA PRO A 103 -17.09 -39.60 -7.51
C PRO A 103 -15.79 -39.16 -6.83
N SER A 104 -15.64 -37.89 -6.47
CA SER A 104 -14.41 -37.34 -5.90
C SER A 104 -14.77 -36.19 -4.96
N CYS A 105 -15.19 -36.53 -3.74
CA CYS A 105 -15.63 -35.59 -2.72
C CYS A 105 -14.51 -35.09 -1.81
N GLY A 106 -13.33 -35.73 -1.84
CA GLY A 106 -12.21 -35.39 -0.95
C GLY A 106 -12.31 -36.09 0.41
N VAL A 107 -11.64 -35.53 1.43
CA VAL A 107 -11.62 -36.04 2.80
C VAL A 107 -12.43 -35.11 3.68
N GLN A 108 -13.29 -35.66 4.52
CA GLN A 108 -14.02 -34.87 5.50
C GLN A 108 -13.15 -34.66 6.73
N VAL A 109 -12.87 -33.39 7.05
CA VAL A 109 -12.23 -32.96 8.29
C VAL A 109 -13.23 -32.05 8.98
N SER A 110 -13.59 -32.37 10.23
CA SER A 110 -14.65 -31.65 10.95
C SER A 110 -15.98 -31.63 10.15
N ARG A 111 -16.56 -30.45 9.86
CA ARG A 111 -17.79 -30.27 9.05
C ARG A 111 -17.50 -29.85 7.59
N LEU A 112 -16.24 -29.85 7.16
CA LEU A 112 -15.82 -29.45 5.82
C LEU A 112 -15.24 -30.62 5.04
N TRP A 113 -15.41 -30.59 3.72
CA TRP A 113 -14.74 -31.49 2.80
C TRP A 113 -13.55 -30.79 2.19
N TYR A 114 -12.38 -31.40 2.27
CA TYR A 114 -11.13 -30.86 1.74
C TYR A 114 -10.54 -31.72 0.63
N LYS A 115 -9.85 -31.05 -0.29
CA LYS A 115 -9.01 -31.69 -1.29
C LYS A 115 -7.61 -31.06 -1.26
N PRO A 116 -6.56 -31.90 -1.34
CA PRO A 116 -5.21 -31.39 -1.47
C PRO A 116 -5.08 -30.60 -2.77
N VAL A 117 -4.32 -29.52 -2.71
CA VAL A 117 -3.90 -28.72 -3.86
C VAL A 117 -2.38 -28.73 -3.95
N GLU A 118 -1.84 -28.25 -5.07
CA GLU A 118 -0.40 -28.03 -5.17
C GLU A 118 0.03 -27.03 -4.10
N GLN A 119 1.06 -27.39 -3.32
CA GLN A 119 1.52 -26.56 -2.22
C GLN A 119 2.18 -25.30 -2.78
N PHE A 120 1.61 -24.16 -2.44
CA PHE A 120 2.12 -22.86 -2.88
C PHE A 120 2.38 -21.98 -1.66
N ILE A 121 3.57 -21.38 -1.61
CA ILE A 121 3.92 -20.41 -0.57
C ILE A 121 3.27 -19.09 -0.93
N LEU A 122 2.32 -18.65 -0.11
CA LEU A 122 1.79 -17.29 -0.19
C LEU A 122 2.72 -16.37 0.60
N PRO A 123 3.42 -15.43 -0.06
CA PRO A 123 4.37 -14.56 0.62
C PRO A 123 3.65 -13.52 1.51
N GLU A 124 4.43 -12.82 2.34
CA GLU A 124 3.97 -11.63 3.06
C GLU A 124 3.37 -10.61 2.08
N SER A 125 2.32 -9.91 2.52
CA SER A 125 1.53 -8.97 1.72
C SER A 125 0.78 -9.58 0.54
N PHE A 126 0.76 -10.91 0.39
CA PHE A 126 -0.09 -11.57 -0.59
C PHE A 126 -1.57 -11.27 -0.29
N GLU A 127 -2.29 -10.79 -1.29
CA GLU A 127 -3.74 -10.59 -1.22
C GLU A 127 -4.41 -11.57 -2.16
N GLY A 128 -5.32 -12.36 -1.59
CA GLY A 128 -5.99 -13.46 -2.26
C GLY A 128 -7.49 -13.37 -2.18
N THR A 129 -8.15 -13.89 -3.20
CA THR A 129 -9.59 -14.09 -3.21
C THR A 129 -9.88 -15.56 -3.42
N ILE A 130 -10.52 -16.20 -2.44
CA ILE A 130 -11.06 -17.56 -2.64
C ILE A 130 -12.48 -17.41 -3.16
N VAL A 131 -12.76 -18.08 -4.26
CA VAL A 131 -14.07 -18.10 -4.91
C VAL A 131 -14.59 -19.53 -4.93
N TRP A 132 -15.82 -19.70 -4.45
CA TRP A 132 -16.59 -20.93 -4.57
C TRP A 132 -17.65 -20.74 -5.65
N GLU A 133 -17.61 -21.58 -6.67
CA GLU A 133 -18.53 -21.53 -7.81
C GLU A 133 -19.29 -22.87 -7.96
N SER A 134 -20.59 -22.78 -8.27
CA SER A 134 -21.40 -23.95 -8.63
C SER A 134 -22.17 -23.69 -9.93
N GLN A 135 -22.23 -24.70 -10.79
CA GLN A 135 -23.00 -24.64 -12.04
C GLN A 135 -24.51 -24.78 -11.81
N ASP A 136 -24.92 -25.24 -10.62
CA ASP A 136 -26.31 -25.48 -10.27
C ASP A 136 -26.88 -24.32 -9.44
N LEU A 137 -28.05 -23.81 -9.85
CA LEU A 137 -28.74 -22.65 -9.26
C LEU A 137 -29.09 -22.76 -7.76
N GLN A 138 -28.97 -23.96 -7.18
CA GLN A 138 -29.31 -24.26 -5.78
C GLN A 138 -28.12 -24.86 -5.00
N GLY A 139 -26.88 -24.69 -5.51
CA GLY A 139 -25.75 -25.57 -5.23
C GLY A 139 -24.90 -25.30 -3.98
N LEU A 140 -24.64 -24.03 -3.64
CA LEU A 140 -23.68 -23.67 -2.59
C LEU A 140 -24.37 -23.46 -1.24
N VAL A 141 -23.79 -24.09 -0.22
CA VAL A 141 -24.15 -23.84 1.18
C VAL A 141 -23.24 -22.72 1.68
N SER A 142 -23.78 -21.51 1.79
CA SER A 142 -23.05 -20.37 2.34
C SER A 142 -23.41 -20.14 3.81
N ARG A 143 -22.49 -19.50 4.53
CA ARG A 143 -22.68 -19.01 5.90
C ARG A 143 -22.28 -17.55 5.95
N ASN A 144 -22.92 -16.81 6.84
CA ASN A 144 -22.50 -15.44 7.12
C ASN A 144 -21.10 -15.47 7.75
N LEU A 145 -20.16 -14.71 7.20
CA LEU A 145 -18.77 -14.66 7.66
C LEU A 145 -18.65 -14.32 9.15
N HIS A 146 -19.52 -13.45 9.67
CA HIS A 146 -19.56 -13.08 11.09
C HIS A 146 -19.93 -14.22 12.04
N LYS A 147 -20.46 -15.33 11.51
CA LYS A 147 -20.83 -16.51 12.28
C LYS A 147 -19.83 -17.66 12.16
N VAL A 148 -18.77 -17.47 11.37
CA VAL A 148 -17.70 -18.45 11.21
C VAL A 148 -16.53 -18.09 12.11
N MET A 149 -15.99 -19.09 12.79
CA MET A 149 -14.76 -18.90 13.57
C MET A 149 -13.58 -18.94 12.62
N VAL A 150 -12.81 -17.86 12.60
CA VAL A 150 -11.59 -17.72 11.82
C VAL A 150 -10.41 -18.13 12.68
N ASN A 151 -9.65 -19.11 12.22
CA ASN A 151 -8.36 -19.45 12.81
C ASN A 151 -7.27 -18.83 11.94
N ASP A 152 -6.78 -17.67 12.36
CA ASP A 152 -5.75 -16.92 11.66
C ASP A 152 -4.33 -17.37 12.03
N GLY A 153 -4.18 -18.46 12.80
CA GLY A 153 -2.89 -19.01 13.21
C GLY A 153 -2.11 -18.07 14.11
N GLY A 154 -2.79 -17.22 14.88
CA GLY A 154 -2.18 -16.22 15.76
C GLY A 154 -1.91 -14.89 15.06
N GLY A 155 -2.67 -14.59 14.00
CA GLY A 155 -2.62 -13.35 13.23
C GLY A 155 -1.80 -13.39 11.94
N VAL A 156 -1.44 -14.56 11.39
CA VAL A 156 -0.58 -14.65 10.18
C VAL A 156 -1.29 -14.27 8.89
N PHE A 157 -2.62 -14.20 8.90
CA PHE A 157 -3.41 -13.58 7.85
C PHE A 157 -4.63 -12.87 8.46
N ARG A 158 -5.26 -11.99 7.70
CA ARG A 158 -6.53 -11.35 8.08
C ARG A 158 -7.51 -11.36 6.93
N ILE A 159 -8.80 -11.37 7.26
CA ILE A 159 -9.88 -11.29 6.28
C ILE A 159 -10.19 -9.82 6.02
N ILE A 160 -10.38 -9.47 4.75
CA ILE A 160 -10.80 -8.13 4.33
C ILE A 160 -12.29 -8.21 4.00
N MET A 161 -13.13 -7.49 4.75
CA MET A 161 -14.58 -7.40 4.45
C MET A 161 -14.84 -6.25 3.45
N ALA A 162 -15.86 -6.36 2.59
CA ALA A 162 -16.14 -5.41 1.51
C ALA A 162 -16.62 -4.00 1.97
N GLY A 163 -16.36 -3.63 3.22
CA GLY A 163 -16.55 -2.27 3.75
C GLY A 163 -15.25 -1.45 3.88
N GLU A 164 -14.07 -2.04 3.73
CA GLU A 164 -12.77 -1.35 3.93
C GLU A 164 -12.00 -1.02 2.64
N GLY A 165 -12.57 -1.30 1.48
CA GLY A 165 -11.98 -0.93 0.20
C GLY A 165 -12.91 -1.33 -0.93
N SER A 166 -13.34 -0.38 -1.74
CA SER A 166 -14.16 -0.62 -2.92
C SER A 166 -13.37 -1.48 -3.91
N LEU A 167 -13.65 -2.78 -3.94
CA LEU A 167 -13.02 -3.73 -4.86
C LEU A 167 -13.43 -3.41 -6.31
N PRO A 168 -12.47 -3.24 -7.23
CA PRO A 168 -12.74 -3.33 -8.65
C PRO A 168 -12.73 -4.82 -8.99
N HIS A 169 -13.87 -5.41 -9.37
CA HIS A 169 -13.99 -6.48 -10.37
C HIS A 169 -15.42 -7.05 -10.34
N GLU A 170 -15.97 -7.26 -11.53
CA GLU A 170 -17.33 -7.75 -11.81
C GLU A 170 -17.57 -9.23 -11.40
N PHE A 171 -16.64 -9.87 -10.69
CA PHE A 171 -16.76 -11.26 -10.22
C PHE A 171 -17.61 -11.41 -8.94
N THR A 172 -18.12 -10.31 -8.39
CA THR A 172 -18.94 -10.24 -7.17
C THR A 172 -20.45 -10.17 -7.44
N GLN A 173 -20.96 -10.97 -8.39
CA GLN A 173 -22.42 -11.17 -8.55
C GLN A 173 -23.02 -12.06 -7.44
N GLY A 174 -22.45 -12.06 -6.23
CA GLY A 174 -22.80 -12.94 -5.11
C GLY A 174 -22.76 -12.23 -3.77
N VAL A 175 -23.53 -12.76 -2.81
CA VAL A 175 -23.63 -12.26 -1.43
C VAL A 175 -22.33 -12.57 -0.69
N GLU A 176 -21.87 -11.63 0.16
CA GLU A 176 -20.80 -11.90 1.12
C GLU A 176 -21.19 -13.07 2.02
N GLY A 177 -20.47 -14.17 1.84
CA GLY A 177 -20.66 -15.39 2.58
C GLY A 177 -19.39 -16.20 2.53
N ILE A 178 -19.38 -17.28 3.26
CA ILE A 178 -18.31 -18.26 3.19
C ILE A 178 -18.93 -19.61 2.90
N ALA A 179 -18.42 -20.28 1.85
CA ALA A 179 -18.93 -21.56 1.37
C ALA A 179 -17.94 -22.71 1.61
N GLY A 180 -16.87 -22.45 2.36
CA GLY A 180 -15.84 -23.43 2.67
C GLY A 180 -14.65 -22.82 3.40
N GLY A 181 -13.46 -23.36 3.16
CA GLY A 181 -12.24 -22.85 3.77
C GLY A 181 -10.99 -23.39 3.10
N PHE A 182 -9.85 -23.22 3.75
CA PHE A 182 -8.58 -23.80 3.33
C PHE A 182 -7.81 -24.30 4.55
N ILE A 183 -6.95 -25.29 4.32
CA ILE A 183 -5.97 -25.75 5.30
C ILE A 183 -4.63 -25.17 4.92
N TYR A 184 -3.91 -24.67 5.91
CA TYR A 184 -2.59 -24.09 5.70
C TYR A 184 -1.62 -24.44 6.84
N THR A 185 -0.34 -24.24 6.58
CA THR A 185 0.73 -24.27 7.56
C THR A 185 1.48 -22.93 7.55
N ILE A 186 2.09 -22.57 8.68
CA ILE A 186 2.95 -21.38 8.76
C ILE A 186 4.33 -21.75 8.26
N GLN A 187 4.81 -21.06 7.23
CA GLN A 187 6.16 -21.27 6.69
C GLN A 187 7.19 -20.78 7.72
N GLU A 188 8.15 -21.61 8.11
CA GLU A 188 9.24 -21.20 9.03
C GLU A 188 8.74 -20.62 10.38
N GLY A 189 7.64 -21.14 10.92
CA GLY A 189 7.02 -20.61 12.15
C GLY A 189 7.95 -20.53 13.38
N GLU A 190 8.98 -21.36 13.46
CA GLU A 190 10.00 -21.27 14.53
C GLU A 190 10.79 -19.94 14.47
N ILE A 191 11.09 -19.45 13.27
CA ILE A 191 11.75 -18.16 13.05
C ILE A 191 10.81 -17.04 13.47
N LEU A 192 9.53 -17.10 13.07
CA LEU A 192 8.50 -16.15 13.52
C LEU A 192 8.44 -16.08 15.04
N LEU A 193 8.42 -17.24 15.73
CA LEU A 193 8.38 -17.27 17.19
C LEU A 193 9.62 -16.62 17.81
N GLN A 194 10.82 -16.89 17.30
CA GLN A 194 12.07 -16.26 17.77
C GLN A 194 12.05 -14.74 17.56
N THR A 195 11.54 -14.28 16.41
CA THR A 195 11.34 -12.86 16.11
C THR A 195 10.39 -12.22 17.12
N LEU A 196 9.26 -12.86 17.43
CA LEU A 196 8.30 -12.35 18.41
C LEU A 196 8.88 -12.31 19.84
N GLN A 197 9.68 -13.29 20.23
CA GLN A 197 10.34 -13.34 21.54
C GLN A 197 11.35 -12.21 21.74
N SER A 198 12.07 -11.83 20.68
CA SER A 198 13.06 -10.74 20.70
C SER A 198 12.46 -9.35 20.45
N ARG A 199 11.13 -9.26 20.22
CA ARG A 199 10.43 -8.00 19.92
C ARG A 199 10.66 -6.93 20.98
N SER A 200 10.49 -7.25 22.26
CA SER A 200 10.67 -6.26 23.35
C SER A 200 12.07 -5.65 23.39
N GLU A 201 13.11 -6.43 23.11
CA GLU A 201 14.48 -5.95 23.03
C GLU A 201 14.69 -5.05 21.80
N ARG A 202 14.17 -5.45 20.63
CA ARG A 202 14.21 -4.61 19.43
C ARG A 202 13.53 -3.27 19.64
N PHE A 203 12.36 -3.25 20.29
CA PHE A 203 11.66 -2.02 20.63
C PHE A 203 12.51 -1.10 21.51
N LEU A 204 13.13 -1.64 22.57
CA LEU A 204 14.01 -0.85 23.43
C LEU A 204 15.22 -0.29 22.65
N ASN A 205 15.86 -1.11 21.83
CA ASN A 205 17.00 -0.69 21.01
C ASN A 205 16.61 0.36 19.97
N HIS A 206 15.44 0.20 19.35
CA HIS A 206 14.89 1.13 18.37
C HIS A 206 14.55 2.49 18.99
N MET A 207 13.88 2.50 20.14
CA MET A 207 13.59 3.73 20.88
C MET A 207 14.88 4.48 21.25
N ASN A 208 15.90 3.78 21.75
CA ASN A 208 17.21 4.38 22.04
C ASN A 208 17.89 4.95 20.77
N LYS A 209 17.66 4.35 19.60
CA LYS A 209 18.18 4.84 18.33
C LYS A 209 17.44 6.12 17.90
N LEU A 210 16.11 6.12 17.97
CA LEU A 210 15.27 7.28 17.66
C LEU A 210 15.64 8.48 18.55
N GLU A 211 15.82 8.27 19.86
CA GLU A 211 16.22 9.34 20.78
C GLU A 211 17.57 9.97 20.39
N LYS A 212 18.52 9.16 19.93
CA LYS A 212 19.83 9.65 19.45
C LYS A 212 19.69 10.42 18.15
N GLU A 213 18.89 9.91 17.21
CA GLU A 213 18.62 10.56 15.94
C GLU A 213 17.94 11.92 16.12
N ASP A 214 16.91 11.98 16.97
CA ASP A 214 16.22 13.22 17.34
C ASP A 214 17.17 14.25 17.98
N ALA A 215 18.13 13.79 18.79
CA ALA A 215 19.15 14.67 19.38
C ALA A 215 20.12 15.22 18.32
N LEU A 216 20.54 14.40 17.35
CA LEU A 216 21.40 14.82 16.24
C LEU A 216 20.68 15.80 15.31
N LEU A 217 19.42 15.54 14.97
CA LEU A 217 18.60 16.44 14.14
C LEU A 217 18.39 17.80 14.83
N LYS A 218 18.18 17.82 16.15
CA LYS A 218 18.12 19.08 16.91
C LYS A 218 19.45 19.83 16.89
N GLN A 219 20.57 19.11 16.98
CA GLN A 219 21.89 19.72 16.88
C GLN A 219 22.12 20.32 15.49
N GLU A 220 21.79 19.58 14.43
CA GLU A 220 21.88 20.03 13.04
C GLU A 220 21.00 21.26 12.79
N SER A 221 19.74 21.22 13.25
CA SER A 221 18.80 22.34 13.16
C SER A 221 19.35 23.61 13.82
N ASN A 222 20.03 23.49 14.97
CA ASN A 222 20.67 24.64 15.62
C ASN A 222 21.90 25.18 14.88
N ILE A 223 22.54 24.37 14.03
CA ILE A 223 23.75 24.75 13.28
C ILE A 223 23.37 25.45 11.97
N TYR A 224 22.40 24.91 11.25
CA TYR A 224 22.08 25.33 9.87
C TYR A 224 20.80 26.16 9.73
N ASP A 225 19.89 26.10 10.72
CA ASP A 225 18.63 26.86 10.75
C ASP A 225 17.75 26.67 9.50
N ASP A 226 17.78 25.46 8.92
CA ASP A 226 17.10 25.08 7.68
C ASP A 226 16.17 23.86 7.82
N ILE A 227 16.01 23.34 9.04
CA ILE A 227 15.13 22.20 9.35
C ILE A 227 13.84 22.67 9.99
N VAL A 228 12.71 22.23 9.42
CA VAL A 228 11.37 22.43 9.97
C VAL A 228 10.82 21.10 10.48
N PHE A 229 10.56 21.02 11.78
CA PHE A 229 9.87 19.88 12.37
C PHE A 229 8.35 20.10 12.33
N VAL A 230 7.63 19.16 11.71
CA VAL A 230 6.16 19.16 11.62
C VAL A 230 5.56 17.99 12.40
N ASP A 231 4.32 18.16 12.87
CA ASP A 231 3.63 17.17 13.71
C ASP A 231 3.08 16.00 12.88
N VAL A 232 3.95 15.05 12.57
CA VAL A 232 3.64 13.83 11.81
C VAL A 232 4.64 12.74 12.16
N VAL A 233 4.18 11.48 12.20
CA VAL A 233 5.08 10.32 12.27
C VAL A 233 5.68 10.10 10.88
N ASP A 234 6.98 10.29 10.75
CA ASP A 234 7.66 10.25 9.45
C ASP A 234 7.76 8.82 8.90
N THR A 235 6.85 8.50 7.98
CA THR A 235 6.78 7.23 7.26
C THR A 235 6.32 7.51 5.84
N TYR A 236 6.59 6.57 4.94
CA TYR A 236 6.25 6.74 3.53
C TYR A 236 4.74 6.97 3.31
N ARG A 237 3.88 6.25 4.04
CA ARG A 237 2.43 6.45 3.96
C ARG A 237 1.96 7.81 4.48
N ASN A 238 2.74 8.46 5.34
CA ASN A 238 2.40 9.75 5.96
C ASN A 238 3.02 10.97 5.25
N VAL A 239 3.78 10.79 4.16
CA VAL A 239 4.37 11.91 3.41
C VAL A 239 3.33 12.95 2.96
N PRO A 240 2.12 12.59 2.48
CA PRO A 240 1.12 13.61 2.16
C PRO A 240 0.66 14.43 3.38
N ALA A 241 0.58 13.81 4.56
CA ALA A 241 0.28 14.52 5.81
C ALA A 241 1.42 15.48 6.19
N LYS A 242 2.67 15.02 6.04
CA LYS A 242 3.88 15.84 6.21
C LYS A 242 3.85 17.07 5.30
N LEU A 243 3.45 16.90 4.05
CA LEU A 243 3.33 17.99 3.08
C LEU A 243 2.25 19.03 3.48
N LEU A 244 1.07 18.58 3.88
CA LEU A 244 0.00 19.49 4.33
C LEU A 244 0.41 20.29 5.57
N ASN A 245 1.08 19.65 6.53
CA ASN A 245 1.64 20.34 7.70
C ASN A 245 2.73 21.34 7.30
N PHE A 246 3.59 20.98 6.34
CA PHE A 246 4.59 21.91 5.80
C PHE A 246 3.92 23.13 5.15
N TYR A 247 2.88 22.96 4.33
CA TYR A 247 2.16 24.09 3.72
C TYR A 247 1.51 25.01 4.75
N ARG A 248 0.93 24.47 5.84
CA ARG A 248 0.43 25.30 6.95
C ARG A 248 1.56 26.16 7.52
N TRP A 249 2.68 25.54 7.87
CA TRP A 249 3.84 26.24 8.42
C TRP A 249 4.39 27.30 7.45
N THR A 250 4.51 26.98 6.16
CA THR A 250 5.04 27.91 5.15
C THR A 250 4.16 29.15 5.00
N VAL A 251 2.84 28.98 4.98
CA VAL A 251 1.88 30.09 4.85
C VAL A 251 1.90 30.99 6.08
N GLU A 252 2.11 30.42 7.27
CA GLU A 252 2.16 31.17 8.53
C GLU A 252 3.50 31.91 8.74
N THR A 253 4.60 31.36 8.22
CA THR A 253 5.96 31.78 8.59
C THR A 253 6.74 32.46 7.47
N ALA A 254 6.42 32.22 6.20
CA ALA A 254 7.22 32.67 5.07
C ALA A 254 6.46 33.59 4.10
N SER A 255 7.18 34.51 3.47
CA SER A 255 6.71 35.30 2.33
C SER A 255 7.35 34.78 1.05
N PHE A 256 6.52 34.35 0.10
CA PHE A 256 6.96 33.76 -1.16
C PHE A 256 5.92 34.03 -2.26
N ASP A 257 6.35 33.99 -3.53
CA ASP A 257 5.45 34.07 -4.70
C ASP A 257 5.11 32.68 -5.25
N VAL A 258 6.08 31.76 -5.19
CA VAL A 258 5.98 30.38 -5.65
C VAL A 258 6.73 29.46 -4.69
N LEU A 259 6.34 28.20 -4.64
CA LEU A 259 6.96 27.15 -3.84
C LEU A 259 7.43 26.04 -4.78
N LEU A 260 8.71 25.67 -4.67
CA LEU A 260 9.29 24.48 -5.30
C LEU A 260 9.31 23.34 -4.28
N LYS A 261 8.63 22.23 -4.58
CA LYS A 261 8.76 20.97 -3.84
C LYS A 261 9.68 20.02 -4.61
N THR A 262 10.54 19.33 -3.89
CA THR A 262 11.40 18.24 -4.39
C THR A 262 11.65 17.23 -3.26
N ASP A 263 12.14 16.04 -3.61
CA ASP A 263 12.68 15.07 -2.65
C ASP A 263 14.21 15.28 -2.47
N ASP A 264 14.76 14.70 -1.40
CA ASP A 264 16.18 14.85 -1.00
C ASP A 264 17.16 14.02 -1.84
N ASP A 265 16.63 13.10 -2.66
CA ASP A 265 17.36 12.27 -3.61
C ASP A 265 17.28 12.80 -5.06
N CYS A 266 16.86 14.05 -5.24
CA CYS A 266 16.66 14.67 -6.54
C CYS A 266 17.74 15.71 -6.88
N TYR A 267 18.36 15.57 -8.05
CA TYR A 267 19.11 16.67 -8.65
C TYR A 267 18.13 17.75 -9.11
N ILE A 268 18.45 19.03 -8.87
CA ILE A 268 17.60 20.17 -9.23
C ILE A 268 18.46 21.29 -9.82
N ASP A 269 18.20 21.70 -11.07
CA ASP A 269 18.86 22.87 -11.68
C ASP A 269 18.12 24.17 -11.28
N LEU A 270 18.44 24.67 -10.08
CA LEU A 270 17.79 25.84 -9.49
C LEU A 270 17.92 27.10 -10.38
N GLU A 271 19.08 27.32 -11.01
CA GLU A 271 19.31 28.49 -11.86
C GLU A 271 18.36 28.48 -13.07
N THR A 272 18.25 27.33 -13.75
CA THR A 272 17.37 27.18 -14.90
C THR A 272 15.91 27.30 -14.48
N ILE A 273 15.53 26.76 -13.33
CA ILE A 273 14.17 26.89 -12.78
C ILE A 273 13.83 28.36 -12.52
N PHE A 274 14.69 29.12 -11.82
CA PHE A 274 14.47 30.54 -11.56
C PHE A 274 14.35 31.37 -12.85
N ASN A 275 15.21 31.12 -13.82
CA ASN A 275 15.17 31.79 -15.11
C ASN A 275 13.85 31.50 -15.85
N ARG A 276 13.39 30.25 -15.85
CA ARG A 276 12.13 29.86 -16.48
C ARG A 276 10.90 30.44 -15.77
N ILE A 277 10.90 30.52 -14.44
CA ILE A 277 9.81 31.17 -13.69
C ILE A 277 9.62 32.61 -14.15
N LYS A 278 10.72 33.36 -14.29
CA LYS A 278 10.70 34.75 -14.77
C LYS A 278 10.25 34.84 -16.22
N LEU A 279 10.87 34.07 -17.11
CA LEU A 279 10.61 34.12 -18.56
C LEU A 279 9.18 33.69 -18.93
N LYS A 280 8.65 32.66 -18.27
CA LYS A 280 7.29 32.14 -18.52
C LYS A 280 6.21 32.87 -17.68
N ASN A 281 6.61 33.86 -16.87
CA ASN A 281 5.73 34.59 -15.94
C ASN A 281 4.90 33.64 -15.05
N LEU A 282 5.59 32.71 -14.38
CA LEU A 282 4.99 31.69 -13.52
C LEU A 282 4.82 32.13 -12.06
N GLY A 283 5.22 33.36 -11.71
CA GLY A 283 4.97 33.97 -10.40
C GLY A 283 3.54 34.50 -10.21
N ARG A 284 2.63 34.23 -11.15
CA ARG A 284 1.23 34.63 -11.07
C ARG A 284 0.38 33.57 -10.35
N PRO A 285 -0.85 33.90 -9.92
CA PRO A 285 -1.74 32.94 -9.30
C PRO A 285 -2.13 31.76 -10.22
N ASN A 286 -2.65 30.71 -9.61
CA ASN A 286 -3.24 29.54 -10.27
C ASN A 286 -2.27 28.73 -11.17
N ILE A 287 -1.04 28.51 -10.70
CA ILE A 287 0.03 27.81 -11.43
C ILE A 287 0.39 26.49 -10.76
N TRP A 288 0.53 25.45 -11.59
CA TRP A 288 1.20 24.20 -11.22
C TRP A 288 2.10 23.76 -12.37
N TRP A 289 3.42 23.77 -12.17
CA TRP A 289 4.42 23.51 -13.19
C TRP A 289 5.26 22.29 -12.81
N GLY A 290 5.33 21.29 -13.69
CA GLY A 290 6.04 20.04 -13.50
C GLY A 290 5.83 19.11 -14.69
N ASN A 291 6.18 17.84 -14.53
CA ASN A 291 5.88 16.79 -15.52
C ASN A 291 4.73 15.92 -15.02
N PHE A 292 3.61 15.90 -15.75
CA PHE A 292 2.37 15.29 -15.28
C PHE A 292 2.13 13.89 -15.85
N ARG A 293 1.89 12.92 -14.97
CA ARG A 293 1.32 11.61 -15.33
C ARG A 293 -0.20 11.77 -15.50
N LEU A 294 -0.74 11.13 -16.53
CA LEU A 294 -2.17 11.19 -16.89
C LEU A 294 -2.75 9.78 -16.91
N ASN A 295 -3.99 9.62 -16.41
CA ASN A 295 -4.71 8.34 -16.42
C ASN A 295 -3.90 7.17 -15.84
N TRP A 296 -3.10 7.44 -14.81
CA TRP A 296 -2.32 6.40 -14.13
C TRP A 296 -3.27 5.47 -13.38
N ALA A 297 -3.13 4.17 -13.59
CA ALA A 297 -3.95 3.16 -12.91
C ALA A 297 -3.67 3.17 -11.41
N VAL A 298 -4.70 2.98 -10.61
CA VAL A 298 -4.58 2.90 -9.15
C VAL A 298 -4.07 1.52 -8.79
N ASP A 299 -2.85 1.45 -8.27
CA ASP A 299 -2.29 0.21 -7.75
C ASP A 299 -3.12 -0.27 -6.56
N ARG A 300 -3.70 -1.48 -6.64
CA ARG A 300 -4.41 -2.08 -5.49
C ARG A 300 -3.52 -3.02 -4.70
N THR A 301 -2.25 -3.16 -5.07
CA THR A 301 -1.29 -4.04 -4.40
C THR A 301 0.11 -3.41 -4.32
N GLY A 302 0.99 -3.99 -3.50
CA GLY A 302 2.39 -3.57 -3.39
C GLY A 302 2.62 -2.25 -2.66
N LYS A 303 3.81 -1.67 -2.87
CA LYS A 303 4.27 -0.41 -2.23
C LYS A 303 3.32 0.77 -2.48
N TRP A 304 2.71 0.80 -3.67
CA TRP A 304 1.86 1.89 -4.15
C TRP A 304 0.37 1.67 -3.87
N GLN A 305 0.03 0.59 -3.14
CA GLN A 305 -1.34 0.19 -2.85
C GLN A 305 -2.18 1.32 -2.23
N GLU A 306 -3.29 1.62 -2.91
CA GLU A 306 -4.34 2.54 -2.47
C GLU A 306 -5.70 1.85 -2.56
N LEU A 307 -6.31 1.56 -1.41
CA LEU A 307 -7.57 0.81 -1.32
C LEU A 307 -8.79 1.71 -1.17
N GLU A 308 -8.60 2.95 -0.75
CA GLU A 308 -9.67 3.87 -0.41
C GLU A 308 -10.02 4.82 -1.55
N TYR A 309 -9.17 4.94 -2.58
CA TYR A 309 -9.49 5.72 -3.76
C TYR A 309 -10.47 4.96 -4.67
N PRO A 310 -11.66 5.53 -4.97
CA PRO A 310 -12.76 4.76 -5.58
C PRO A 310 -12.64 4.61 -7.11
N SER A 311 -11.87 5.45 -7.78
CA SER A 311 -11.70 5.39 -9.24
C SER A 311 -10.60 4.41 -9.62
N PRO A 312 -10.67 3.77 -10.81
CA PRO A 312 -9.60 2.90 -11.31
C PRO A 312 -8.34 3.66 -11.76
N ALA A 313 -8.44 4.97 -11.97
CA ALA A 313 -7.32 5.80 -12.38
C ALA A 313 -7.31 7.16 -11.67
N TYR A 314 -6.12 7.67 -11.39
CA TYR A 314 -5.92 8.95 -10.74
C TYR A 314 -6.11 10.14 -11.71
N PRO A 315 -6.53 11.32 -11.19
CA PRO A 315 -6.41 12.57 -11.92
C PRO A 315 -4.94 12.89 -12.21
N ALA A 316 -4.69 13.89 -13.04
CA ALA A 316 -3.32 14.29 -13.37
C ALA A 316 -2.53 14.70 -12.12
N PHE A 317 -1.33 14.13 -11.95
CA PHE A 317 -0.39 14.51 -10.90
C PHE A 317 1.01 14.72 -11.46
N ALA A 318 1.76 15.66 -10.89
CA ALA A 318 3.16 15.85 -11.20
C ALA A 318 3.98 14.69 -10.63
N CYS A 319 4.97 14.16 -11.36
CA CYS A 319 5.81 13.10 -10.81
C CYS A 319 6.67 13.58 -9.64
N GLY A 320 7.08 12.64 -8.78
CA GLY A 320 7.72 12.92 -7.49
C GLY A 320 9.03 13.71 -7.53
N SER A 321 9.69 13.81 -8.69
CA SER A 321 10.98 14.52 -8.87
C SER A 321 10.92 16.02 -8.57
N GLY A 322 9.74 16.60 -8.58
CA GLY A 322 9.51 17.97 -8.13
C GLY A 322 8.50 18.75 -8.98
N TYR A 323 8.03 19.86 -8.42
CA TYR A 323 7.11 20.78 -9.08
C TYR A 323 7.12 22.16 -8.43
N VAL A 324 6.68 23.16 -9.19
CA VAL A 324 6.46 24.53 -8.72
C VAL A 324 4.96 24.82 -8.65
N ILE A 325 4.50 25.36 -7.52
CA ILE A 325 3.11 25.83 -7.34
C ILE A 325 3.07 27.29 -6.88
N SER A 326 2.03 28.02 -7.28
CA SER A 326 1.84 29.41 -6.88
C SER A 326 1.33 29.52 -5.44
N LYS A 327 1.60 30.67 -4.81
CA LYS A 327 1.21 30.96 -3.43
C LYS A 327 -0.27 30.68 -3.13
N ASP A 328 -1.18 31.11 -3.99
CA ASP A 328 -2.64 30.94 -3.79
C ASP A 328 -3.07 29.46 -3.72
N VAL A 329 -2.36 28.59 -4.43
CA VAL A 329 -2.58 27.14 -4.38
C VAL A 329 -2.09 26.59 -3.04
N VAL A 330 -0.88 26.97 -2.60
CA VAL A 330 -0.34 26.57 -1.28
C VAL A 330 -1.26 27.02 -0.16
N GLU A 331 -1.74 28.27 -0.21
CA GLU A 331 -2.67 28.81 0.79
C GLU A 331 -4.00 28.06 0.81
N TRP A 332 -4.53 27.66 -0.34
CA TRP A 332 -5.77 26.87 -0.39
C TRP A 332 -5.55 25.50 0.25
N LEU A 333 -4.44 24.82 -0.05
CA LEU A 333 -4.10 23.52 0.53
C LEU A 333 -3.90 23.62 2.05
N ALA A 334 -3.16 24.62 2.52
CA ALA A 334 -2.98 24.89 3.94
C ALA A 334 -4.32 25.12 4.66
N ARG A 335 -5.19 25.99 4.11
CA ARG A 335 -6.51 26.31 4.67
C ARG A 335 -7.47 25.12 4.70
N ASN A 336 -7.28 24.12 3.83
CA ASN A 336 -8.15 22.94 3.75
C ASN A 336 -7.48 21.65 4.25
N SER A 337 -6.27 21.73 4.81
CA SER A 337 -5.45 20.59 5.23
C SER A 337 -6.21 19.56 6.08
N GLU A 338 -7.07 20.00 7.01
CA GLU A 338 -7.85 19.13 7.88
C GLU A 338 -9.06 18.45 7.19
N ARG A 339 -9.43 18.91 6.00
CA ARG A 339 -10.55 18.40 5.19
C ARG A 339 -10.11 17.54 4.01
N LEU A 340 -8.85 17.66 3.62
CA LEU A 340 -8.29 16.92 2.52
C LEU A 340 -7.95 15.50 3.00
N LYS A 341 -8.57 14.51 2.36
CA LYS A 341 -8.24 13.12 2.60
C LYS A 341 -6.82 12.83 2.09
N ILE A 342 -6.03 12.18 2.94
CA ILE A 342 -4.69 11.68 2.60
C ILE A 342 -4.85 10.33 1.89
N TYR A 343 -4.14 10.18 0.77
CA TYR A 343 -4.04 8.93 0.01
C TYR A 343 -2.59 8.45 -0.02
N GLN A 344 -2.36 7.20 -0.37
CA GLN A 344 -1.04 6.66 -0.59
C GLN A 344 -0.32 7.43 -1.71
N GLY A 345 0.84 8.00 -1.39
CA GLY A 345 1.65 8.80 -2.32
C GLY A 345 1.34 10.30 -2.24
N GLU A 346 2.38 11.12 -2.04
CA GLU A 346 2.25 12.58 -1.97
C GLU A 346 1.87 13.19 -3.32
N ASP A 347 2.50 12.73 -4.39
CA ASP A 347 2.24 13.15 -5.75
C ASP A 347 0.80 12.86 -6.18
N VAL A 348 0.34 11.63 -5.95
CA VAL A 348 -1.05 11.20 -6.19
C VAL A 348 -2.04 11.99 -5.34
N SER A 349 -1.76 12.15 -4.04
CA SER A 349 -2.58 12.98 -3.15
C SER A 349 -2.71 14.42 -3.65
N MET A 350 -1.59 15.02 -4.08
CA MET A 350 -1.58 16.33 -4.71
C MET A 350 -2.43 16.35 -5.99
N GLY A 351 -2.35 15.35 -6.86
CA GLY A 351 -3.25 15.24 -8.02
C GLY A 351 -4.73 15.27 -7.66
N ILE A 352 -5.11 14.52 -6.63
CA ILE A 352 -6.50 14.45 -6.15
C ILE A 352 -6.95 15.79 -5.56
N TRP A 353 -6.12 16.43 -4.73
CA TRP A 353 -6.46 17.74 -4.15
C TRP A 353 -6.53 18.83 -5.22
N MET A 354 -5.61 18.82 -6.19
CA MET A 354 -5.58 19.77 -7.30
C MET A 354 -6.76 19.60 -8.25
N ALA A 355 -7.38 18.41 -8.33
CA ALA A 355 -8.61 18.22 -9.09
C ALA A 355 -9.79 19.05 -8.55
N ALA A 356 -9.78 19.40 -7.25
CA ALA A 356 -10.80 20.27 -6.66
C ALA A 356 -10.60 21.75 -6.99
N ILE A 357 -9.36 22.20 -7.17
CA ILE A 357 -9.01 23.61 -7.44
C ILE A 357 -8.94 23.88 -8.95
N GLY A 358 -8.43 22.93 -9.73
CA GLY A 358 -8.22 23.03 -11.16
C GLY A 358 -7.15 24.06 -11.58
N PRO A 359 -5.90 24.01 -11.05
CA PRO A 359 -4.88 24.96 -11.42
C PRO A 359 -4.45 24.80 -12.87
N LYS A 360 -3.89 25.88 -13.44
CA LYS A 360 -3.31 25.81 -14.79
C LYS A 360 -2.02 25.00 -14.72
N ARG A 361 -2.08 23.78 -15.25
CA ARG A 361 -0.94 22.88 -15.41
C ARG A 361 -0.03 23.36 -16.54
N TYR A 362 1.27 23.43 -16.26
CA TYR A 362 2.33 23.66 -17.25
C TYR A 362 3.13 22.37 -17.35
N GLN A 363 2.92 21.61 -18.41
CA GLN A 363 3.71 20.42 -18.71
C GLN A 363 5.12 20.83 -19.14
N ASP A 364 6.15 20.21 -18.56
CA ASP A 364 7.55 20.40 -18.95
C ASP A 364 8.31 19.09 -18.71
N ASP A 365 8.65 18.38 -19.78
CA ASP A 365 9.22 17.02 -19.69
C ASP A 365 10.66 17.00 -19.16
N LEU A 366 11.28 18.17 -18.96
CA LEU A 366 12.60 18.29 -18.35
C LEU A 366 12.58 18.10 -16.83
N TRP A 367 11.39 18.03 -16.22
CA TRP A 367 11.26 17.40 -14.90
C TRP A 367 11.24 15.88 -15.13
N LEU A 368 12.41 15.24 -15.05
CA LEU A 368 12.54 13.83 -15.35
C LEU A 368 11.93 13.01 -14.21
N CYS A 369 11.06 12.06 -14.54
CA CYS A 369 10.35 11.26 -13.53
C CYS A 369 11.10 10.00 -13.10
N GLU A 370 12.23 9.70 -13.75
CA GLU A 370 13.05 8.51 -13.51
C GLU A 370 14.53 8.92 -13.48
N LYS A 371 15.38 8.06 -12.91
CA LYS A 371 16.83 8.30 -12.82
C LYS A 371 17.50 8.30 -14.20
N THR A 372 17.51 9.45 -14.83
CA THR A 372 18.10 9.68 -16.15
C THR A 372 18.86 11.00 -16.16
N CYS A 373 19.96 11.07 -16.89
CA CYS A 373 20.71 12.31 -17.03
C CYS A 373 20.52 12.85 -18.45
N GLU A 374 19.74 13.93 -18.58
CA GLU A 374 19.49 14.59 -19.86
C GLU A 374 19.98 16.04 -19.84
N SER A 375 20.55 16.46 -20.97
CA SER A 375 21.04 17.82 -21.14
C SER A 375 19.89 18.82 -21.00
N GLY A 376 20.04 19.79 -20.08
CA GLY A 376 19.00 20.78 -19.79
C GLY A 376 17.87 20.30 -18.87
N MET A 377 18.01 19.13 -18.23
CA MET A 377 17.05 18.65 -17.22
C MET A 377 16.89 19.67 -16.08
N LEU A 378 15.65 19.82 -15.61
CA LEU A 378 15.30 20.65 -14.45
C LEU A 378 15.38 19.83 -13.16
N SER A 379 14.97 18.57 -13.22
CA SER A 379 15.05 17.63 -12.11
C SER A 379 15.40 16.24 -12.59
N SER A 380 16.03 15.43 -11.72
CA SER A 380 16.16 13.99 -11.92
C SER A 380 16.30 13.26 -10.57
N PRO A 381 15.48 12.25 -10.25
CA PRO A 381 15.38 11.63 -8.92
C PRO A 381 16.32 10.44 -8.71
N GLN A 382 16.28 9.87 -7.49
CA GLN A 382 16.92 8.59 -7.10
C GLN A 382 18.46 8.61 -7.11
N TYR A 383 19.06 9.74 -6.75
CA TYR A 383 20.50 9.87 -6.57
C TYR A 383 20.88 9.83 -5.09
N SER A 384 22.01 9.18 -4.81
CA SER A 384 22.68 9.30 -3.52
C SER A 384 23.29 10.69 -3.35
N ALA A 385 23.55 11.10 -2.10
CA ALA A 385 24.21 12.37 -1.80
C ALA A 385 25.55 12.56 -2.54
N GLN A 386 26.30 11.46 -2.76
CA GLN A 386 27.57 11.48 -3.49
C GLN A 386 27.37 11.74 -4.99
N GLU A 387 26.36 11.10 -5.59
CA GLU A 387 26.02 11.33 -7.00
C GLU A 387 25.49 12.76 -7.20
N LEU A 388 24.67 13.28 -6.28
CA LEU A 388 24.19 14.67 -6.33
C LEU A 388 25.36 15.67 -6.30
N ALA A 389 26.32 15.47 -5.39
CA ALA A 389 27.51 16.31 -5.30
C ALA A 389 28.34 16.26 -6.60
N GLU A 390 28.47 15.09 -7.22
CA GLU A 390 29.19 14.94 -8.49
C GLU A 390 28.46 15.63 -9.65
N LEU A 391 27.14 15.47 -9.77
CA LEU A 391 26.34 16.15 -10.79
C LEU A 391 26.48 17.67 -10.69
N TRP A 392 26.45 18.23 -9.48
CA TRP A 392 26.69 19.65 -9.24
C TRP A 392 28.11 20.07 -9.61
N ARG A 393 29.13 19.29 -9.23
CA ARG A 393 30.52 19.56 -9.60
C ARG A 393 30.72 19.58 -11.12
N ILE A 394 30.09 18.66 -11.84
CA ILE A 394 30.12 18.63 -13.31
C ILE A 394 29.38 19.83 -13.88
N LYS A 395 28.18 20.16 -13.37
CA LYS A 395 27.41 21.34 -13.78
C LYS A 395 28.23 22.63 -13.65
N GLU A 396 28.91 22.84 -12.53
CA GLU A 396 29.73 24.04 -12.30
C GLU A 396 30.91 24.14 -13.26
N ARG A 397 31.55 23.00 -13.58
CA ARG A 397 32.72 22.95 -14.46
C ARG A 397 32.35 23.07 -15.94
N CYS A 398 31.25 22.45 -16.34
CA CYS A 398 30.94 22.17 -17.74
C CYS A 398 29.68 22.87 -18.26
N GLY A 399 28.87 23.44 -17.35
CA GLY A 399 27.58 24.08 -17.66
C GLY A 399 26.41 23.11 -17.80
N ASP A 400 26.68 21.81 -17.86
CA ASP A 400 25.71 20.72 -18.00
C ASP A 400 26.10 19.57 -17.05
N PRO A 401 25.18 19.06 -16.22
CA PRO A 401 25.48 18.00 -15.24
C PRO A 401 25.72 16.63 -15.88
N CYS A 402 25.29 16.44 -17.13
CA CYS A 402 25.31 15.16 -17.85
C CYS A 402 26.39 15.09 -18.93
N LYS A 403 26.94 16.24 -19.33
CA LYS A 403 27.95 16.34 -20.38
C LYS A 403 29.07 17.27 -19.96
N CYS A 404 30.30 16.79 -20.11
CA CYS A 404 31.48 17.62 -20.05
C CYS A 404 32.32 17.35 -21.29
N GLU A 405 32.19 18.21 -22.30
CA GLU A 405 33.18 18.21 -23.38
C GLU A 405 34.47 18.81 -22.81
N GLU A 406 35.56 18.05 -22.83
CA GLU A 406 36.88 18.56 -22.50
C GLU A 406 37.18 19.72 -23.46
N LYS A 407 37.28 20.94 -22.91
CA LYS A 407 37.71 22.12 -23.66
C LYS A 407 39.21 22.11 -23.92
#